data_AF-A0A1F6DK28-F1
#
_entry.id   AF-A0A1F6DK28-F1
#
_cell.length_a   1.000
_cell.length_b   1.000
_cell.length_c   1.000
_cell.angle_alpha   90.00
_cell.angle_beta   90.00
_cell.angle_gamma   90.00
#
_symmetry.space_group_name_H-M   'P 1'
#
loop_
_entity.id
_entity.type
_entity.pdbx_description
1 polymer ?
#
loop_
_entity_poly.entity_id
_entity_poly.type
_entity_poly.pdbx_seq_one_letter_code
_entity_poly.pdbx_strand_id
1 'polypeptide(L)'
;MLTSFLNILLDFATLLTLLAVFLGVSMKWGIESLRRIAVALYLAVMLWLMFPHHELVSSIVGTTAVARGLFFVSFFVGTYWLASYFLHRSFEKPFEFFGKKIIYAVAISVQVIIIAVHIITFTTFPLLNSSALLTLFGNPDVAFYWFVAPLILIAIF
;
A
#
# COMPACT_ATOMS: atom_id res chain seq x y z
N MET A 1 -10.92 8.76 27.23
CA MET A 1 -12.04 8.92 26.26
C MET A 1 -11.70 9.87 25.14
N LEU A 2 -11.25 11.11 25.41
CA LEU A 2 -10.84 12.06 24.36
C LEU A 2 -9.71 11.54 23.46
N THR A 3 -8.67 10.94 24.03
CA THR A 3 -7.54 10.33 23.29
C THR A 3 -7.99 9.18 22.38
N SER A 4 -8.87 8.29 22.87
CA SER A 4 -9.42 7.20 22.06
C SER A 4 -10.25 7.70 20.89
N PHE A 5 -11.07 8.73 21.10
CA PHE A 5 -11.87 9.35 20.04
C PHE A 5 -10.99 10.02 18.98
N LEU A 6 -9.94 10.74 19.39
CA LEU A 6 -8.98 11.35 18.47
C LEU A 6 -8.23 10.31 17.64
N ASN A 7 -7.85 9.18 18.22
CA ASN A 7 -7.21 8.08 17.49
C ASN A 7 -8.13 7.47 16.42
N ILE A 8 -9.42 7.31 16.71
CA ILE A 8 -10.40 6.81 15.73
C ILE A 8 -10.58 7.82 14.59
N LEU A 9 -10.68 9.11 14.92
CA LEU A 9 -10.81 10.16 13.91
C LEU A 9 -9.59 10.21 12.99
N LEU A 10 -8.40 9.99 13.57
CA LEU A 10 -7.14 9.92 12.85
C LEU A 10 -7.08 8.68 11.93
N ASP A 11 -7.48 7.51 12.41
CA ASP A 11 -7.60 6.29 11.58
C ASP A 11 -8.53 6.51 10.39
N PHE A 12 -9.70 7.11 10.63
CA PHE A 12 -10.67 7.41 9.59
C PHE A 12 -10.12 8.43 8.57
N ALA A 13 -9.44 9.47 9.05
CA ALA A 13 -8.78 10.44 8.19
C ALA A 13 -7.66 9.79 7.36
N THR A 14 -6.93 8.82 7.91
CA THR A 14 -5.89 8.05 7.20
C THR A 14 -6.50 7.28 6.03
N LEU A 15 -7.56 6.51 6.31
CA LEU A 15 -8.27 5.72 5.32
C LEU A 15 -8.83 6.62 4.22
N LEU A 16 -9.45 7.74 4.59
CA LEU A 16 -10.03 8.69 3.64
C LEU A 16 -8.95 9.34 2.78
N THR A 17 -7.79 9.68 3.36
CA THR A 17 -6.65 10.24 2.62
C THR A 17 -6.09 9.24 1.62
N LEU A 18 -5.84 8.00 2.04
CA LEU A 18 -5.35 6.94 1.14
C LEU A 18 -6.36 6.67 0.03
N LEU A 19 -7.64 6.56 0.38
CA LEU A 19 -8.72 6.36 -0.57
C LEU A 19 -8.78 7.51 -1.58
N ALA A 20 -8.68 8.77 -1.13
CA ALA A 20 -8.70 9.94 -1.99
C ALA A 20 -7.49 9.98 -2.95
N VAL A 21 -6.30 9.62 -2.47
CA VAL A 21 -5.10 9.53 -3.31
C VAL A 21 -5.29 8.49 -4.41
N PHE A 22 -5.68 7.26 -4.07
CA PHE A 22 -5.86 6.19 -5.06
C PHE A 22 -7.03 6.45 -6.00
N LEU A 23 -8.14 6.99 -5.50
CA LEU A 23 -9.23 7.43 -6.37
C LEU A 23 -8.77 8.51 -7.35
N GLY A 24 -8.03 9.52 -6.89
CA GLY A 24 -7.47 10.57 -7.74
C GLY A 24 -6.54 10.01 -8.82
N VAL A 25 -5.67 9.06 -8.47
CA VAL A 25 -4.81 8.33 -9.42
C VAL A 25 -5.67 7.60 -10.47
N SER A 26 -6.72 6.89 -10.04
CA SER A 26 -7.59 6.11 -10.93
C SER A 26 -8.48 6.96 -11.85
N MET A 27 -8.85 8.16 -11.41
CA MET A 27 -9.58 9.12 -12.24
C MET A 27 -8.68 9.69 -13.33
N LYS A 28 -7.43 10.03 -12.97
CA LYS A 28 -6.46 10.63 -13.91
C LYS A 28 -5.90 9.63 -14.91
N TRP A 29 -5.58 8.42 -14.47
CA TRP A 29 -4.83 7.44 -15.27
C TRP A 29 -5.56 6.12 -15.55
N GLY A 30 -6.83 5.99 -15.14
CA GLY A 30 -7.68 4.82 -15.39
C GLY A 30 -7.53 3.70 -14.35
N ILE A 31 -8.39 2.67 -14.43
CA ILE A 31 -8.36 1.53 -13.47
C ILE A 31 -7.05 0.75 -13.54
N GLU A 32 -6.43 0.72 -14.72
CA GLU A 32 -5.19 -0.01 -14.97
C GLU A 32 -4.02 0.54 -14.15
N SER A 33 -4.05 1.82 -13.80
CA SER A 33 -3.07 2.41 -12.88
C SER A 33 -3.16 1.78 -11.48
N LEU A 34 -4.37 1.50 -10.99
CA LEU A 34 -4.58 0.83 -9.72
C LEU A 34 -4.09 -0.62 -9.76
N ARG A 35 -4.40 -1.35 -10.83
CA ARG A 35 -3.91 -2.72 -11.01
C ARG A 35 -2.38 -2.78 -11.01
N ARG A 36 -1.74 -1.87 -11.74
CA ARG A 36 -0.27 -1.74 -11.75
C ARG A 36 0.29 -1.46 -10.36
N ILE A 37 -0.33 -0.54 -9.61
CA ILE A 37 0.10 -0.24 -8.24
C ILE A 37 -0.04 -1.48 -7.35
N ALA A 38 -1.17 -2.18 -7.39
CA ALA A 38 -1.40 -3.38 -6.58
C ALA A 38 -0.36 -4.48 -6.87
N VAL A 39 -0.08 -4.76 -8.15
CA VAL A 39 0.94 -5.74 -8.54
C VAL A 39 2.34 -5.27 -8.15
N ALA A 40 2.65 -3.99 -8.37
CA ALA A 40 3.95 -3.42 -8.03
C ALA A 40 4.23 -3.46 -6.51
N LEU A 41 3.23 -3.14 -5.69
CA LEU A 41 3.33 -3.25 -4.23
C LEU A 41 3.59 -4.70 -3.82
N TYR A 42 2.85 -5.66 -4.38
CA TYR A 42 3.08 -7.09 -4.09
C TYR A 42 4.50 -7.53 -4.45
N LEU A 43 4.96 -7.22 -5.65
CA LEU A 43 6.31 -7.55 -6.10
C LEU A 43 7.38 -6.84 -5.26
N ALA A 44 7.13 -5.59 -4.83
CA ALA A 44 8.06 -4.86 -3.98
C ALA A 44 8.20 -5.52 -2.62
N VAL A 45 7.11 -6.03 -2.06
CA VAL A 45 7.13 -6.83 -0.82
C VAL A 45 7.88 -8.14 -1.02
N MET A 46 7.65 -8.87 -2.12
CA MET A 46 8.42 -10.09 -2.40
C MET A 46 9.92 -9.81 -2.53
N LEU A 47 10.30 -8.80 -3.30
CA LEU A 47 11.69 -8.39 -3.44
C LEU A 47 12.29 -7.99 -2.09
N TRP A 48 11.54 -7.24 -1.29
CA TRP A 48 11.96 -6.89 0.07
C TRP A 48 12.25 -8.15 0.90
N LEU A 49 11.31 -9.10 0.97
CA LEU A 49 11.46 -10.31 1.78
C LEU A 49 12.58 -11.24 1.30
N MET A 50 12.85 -11.26 -0.01
CA MET A 50 13.90 -12.07 -0.61
C MET A 50 15.27 -11.38 -0.61
N PHE A 51 15.35 -10.09 -0.25
CA PHE A 51 16.57 -9.32 -0.36
C PHE A 51 17.60 -9.77 0.70
N PRO A 52 18.74 -10.38 0.32
CA PRO A 52 19.63 -11.00 1.30
C PRO A 52 20.46 -9.99 2.11
N HIS A 53 20.54 -8.73 1.67
CA HIS A 53 21.51 -7.76 2.18
C HIS A 53 20.86 -6.58 2.92
N HIS A 54 19.83 -6.84 3.73
CA HIS A 54 19.20 -5.79 4.56
C HIS A 54 20.20 -5.07 5.47
N GLU A 55 21.26 -5.76 5.91
CA GLU A 55 22.31 -5.19 6.74
C GLU A 55 23.15 -4.14 6.00
N LEU A 56 23.50 -4.39 4.73
CA LEU A 56 24.22 -3.41 3.90
C LEU A 56 23.38 -2.15 3.69
N VAL A 57 22.08 -2.32 3.46
CA VAL A 57 21.15 -1.21 3.30
C VAL A 57 21.06 -0.40 4.58
N SER A 58 20.96 -1.07 5.73
CA SER A 58 20.92 -0.39 7.03
C SER A 58 22.19 0.39 7.34
N SER A 59 23.34 -0.07 6.81
CA SER A 59 24.63 0.62 6.95
C SER A 59 24.76 1.87 6.06
N ILE A 60 24.09 1.89 4.90
CA ILE A 60 24.16 2.99 3.92
C ILE A 60 23.06 4.04 4.18
N VAL A 61 21.83 3.58 4.44
CA VAL A 61 20.64 4.44 4.52
C VAL A 61 20.27 4.75 5.99
N GLY A 62 20.80 3.99 6.94
CA GLY A 62 20.49 4.10 8.37
C GLY A 62 19.33 3.19 8.80
N THR A 63 19.10 3.12 10.12
CA THR A 63 18.11 2.22 10.74
C THR A 63 16.75 2.87 10.99
N THR A 64 16.57 4.14 10.61
CA THR A 64 15.32 4.88 10.85
C THR A 64 14.16 4.37 9.98
N ALA A 65 12.92 4.55 10.44
CA ALA A 65 11.73 4.18 9.66
C ALA A 65 11.67 4.93 8.30
N VAL A 66 12.14 6.18 8.27
CA VAL A 66 12.24 6.99 7.05
C VAL A 66 13.22 6.37 6.04
N ALA A 67 14.39 5.90 6.51
CA ALA A 67 15.38 5.21 5.68
C ALA A 67 14.81 3.93 5.06
N ARG A 68 14.15 3.10 5.88
CA ARG A 68 13.47 1.89 5.40
C ARG A 68 12.38 2.21 4.39
N GLY A 69 11.62 3.27 4.62
CA GLY A 69 10.57 3.73 3.71
C GLY A 69 11.13 4.17 2.36
N LEU A 70 12.18 5.00 2.35
CA LEU A 70 12.85 5.43 1.12
C LEU A 70 13.43 4.24 0.35
N PHE A 71 14.02 3.28 1.06
CA PHE A 71 14.54 2.08 0.42
C PHE A 71 13.43 1.20 -0.16
N PHE A 72 12.32 1.02 0.54
CA PHE A 72 11.15 0.31 0.02
C PHE A 72 10.59 1.01 -1.24
N VAL A 73 10.56 2.35 -1.25
CA VAL A 73 10.15 3.11 -2.44
C VAL A 73 11.02 2.79 -3.64
N SER A 74 12.32 2.54 -3.47
CA SER A 74 13.20 2.15 -4.59
C SER A 74 12.79 0.81 -5.22
N PHE A 75 12.44 -0.19 -4.40
CA PHE A 75 11.88 -1.45 -4.90
C PHE A 75 10.54 -1.23 -5.58
N PHE A 76 9.65 -0.43 -4.97
CA PHE A 76 8.35 -0.11 -5.56
C PHE A 76 8.49 0.58 -6.92
N VAL A 77 9.42 1.51 -7.08
CA VAL A 77 9.66 2.16 -8.38
C VAL A 77 10.16 1.14 -9.41
N GLY A 78 11.09 0.26 -9.02
CA GLY A 78 11.58 -0.80 -9.89
C GLY A 78 10.49 -1.79 -10.31
N THR A 79 9.67 -2.24 -9.37
CA THR A 79 8.57 -3.18 -9.65
C THR A 79 7.40 -2.51 -10.35
N TYR A 80 7.16 -1.23 -10.14
CA TYR A 80 6.16 -0.46 -10.88
C TYR A 80 6.56 -0.32 -12.34
N TRP A 81 7.84 -0.06 -12.61
CA TRP A 81 8.36 -0.06 -13.97
C TRP A 81 8.23 -1.45 -14.62
N LEU A 82 8.59 -2.51 -13.90
CA LEU A 82 8.42 -3.89 -14.36
C LEU A 82 6.94 -4.22 -14.66
N ALA A 83 6.03 -3.88 -13.74
CA ALA A 83 4.59 -4.07 -13.89
C ALA A 83 4.05 -3.28 -15.10
N SER A 84 4.58 -2.09 -15.37
CA SER A 84 4.20 -1.29 -16.52
C SER A 84 4.56 -1.92 -17.87
N TYR A 85 5.57 -2.81 -17.90
CA TYR A 85 6.02 -3.50 -19.11
C TYR A 85 5.12 -4.69 -19.45
N PHE A 86 4.69 -5.46 -18.46
CA PHE A 86 3.87 -6.67 -18.69
C PHE A 86 2.36 -6.43 -18.61
N LEU A 87 1.89 -5.40 -17.90
CA LEU A 87 0.47 -5.02 -17.86
C LEU A 87 0.14 -4.04 -18.98
N HIS A 88 -0.64 -4.49 -19.97
CA HIS A 88 -1.06 -3.66 -21.10
C HIS A 88 -1.98 -2.52 -20.64
N ARG A 89 -1.75 -1.32 -21.19
CA ARG A 89 -2.56 -0.16 -20.85
C ARG A 89 -3.89 -0.18 -21.61
N SER A 90 -4.99 -0.41 -20.90
CA SER A 90 -6.31 -0.06 -21.43
C SER A 90 -6.54 1.44 -21.27
N PHE A 91 -6.92 2.12 -22.36
CA PHE A 91 -7.32 3.52 -22.29
C PHE A 91 -8.80 3.60 -21.90
N GLU A 92 -9.06 3.80 -20.61
CA GLU A 92 -10.41 3.99 -20.08
C GLU A 92 -10.71 5.46 -19.80
N LYS A 93 -12.00 5.84 -19.90
CA LYS A 93 -12.42 7.19 -19.52
C LYS A 93 -12.39 7.39 -18.00
N PRO A 94 -12.27 8.63 -17.52
CA PRO A 94 -12.14 8.94 -16.08
C PRO A 94 -13.27 8.41 -15.19
N PHE A 95 -14.51 8.38 -15.70
CA PHE A 95 -15.70 7.96 -14.94
C PHE A 95 -16.22 6.56 -15.28
N GLU A 96 -15.59 5.86 -16.22
CA GLU A 96 -15.92 4.45 -16.47
C GLU A 96 -15.49 3.59 -15.29
N PHE A 97 -16.29 2.56 -14.97
CA PHE A 97 -16.04 1.61 -13.89
C PHE A 97 -15.80 2.24 -12.51
N PHE A 98 -16.45 3.37 -12.19
CA PHE A 98 -16.25 4.07 -10.92
C PHE A 98 -16.40 3.19 -9.67
N GLY A 99 -17.40 2.29 -9.66
CA GLY A 99 -17.58 1.32 -8.58
C GLY A 99 -16.37 0.38 -8.42
N LYS A 100 -15.81 -0.12 -9.52
CA LYS A 100 -14.59 -0.95 -9.48
C LYS A 100 -13.38 -0.13 -9.01
N LYS A 101 -13.27 1.13 -9.41
CA LYS A 101 -12.19 2.04 -8.95
C LYS A 101 -12.21 2.23 -7.43
N ILE A 102 -13.39 2.37 -6.82
CA ILE A 102 -13.53 2.41 -5.36
C ILE A 102 -13.03 1.10 -4.73
N ILE A 103 -13.47 -0.05 -5.24
CA ILE A 103 -13.06 -1.37 -4.71
C ILE A 103 -11.53 -1.51 -4.76
N TYR A 104 -10.91 -1.21 -5.90
CA TYR A 104 -9.45 -1.25 -6.04
C TYR A 104 -8.73 -0.24 -5.14
N ALA A 105 -9.25 0.98 -5.03
CA ALA A 105 -8.65 2.01 -4.18
C ALA A 105 -8.67 1.61 -2.69
N VAL A 106 -9.77 1.03 -2.21
CA VAL A 106 -9.87 0.47 -0.86
C VAL A 106 -8.88 -0.67 -0.67
N ALA A 107 -8.85 -1.61 -1.62
CA ALA A 107 -7.99 -2.78 -1.57
C ALA A 107 -6.50 -2.41 -1.50
N ILE A 108 -6.07 -1.45 -2.32
CA ILE A 108 -4.69 -0.94 -2.32
C ILE A 108 -4.39 -0.14 -1.05
N SER A 109 -5.34 0.63 -0.52
CA SER A 109 -5.18 1.34 0.75
C SER A 109 -4.85 0.37 1.89
N VAL A 110 -5.55 -0.77 1.93
CA VAL A 110 -5.29 -1.84 2.92
C VAL A 110 -3.89 -2.41 2.74
N GLN A 111 -3.45 -2.70 1.50
CA GLN A 111 -2.07 -3.14 1.22
C GLN A 111 -1.02 -2.16 1.75
N VAL A 112 -1.20 -0.86 1.50
CA VAL A 112 -0.26 0.17 1.96
C VAL A 112 -0.19 0.23 3.48
N ILE A 113 -1.32 0.10 4.18
CA ILE A 113 -1.34 0.05 5.65
C ILE A 113 -0.56 -1.16 6.15
N ILE A 114 -0.78 -2.35 5.57
CA ILE A 114 -0.07 -3.58 5.96
C ILE A 114 1.44 -3.44 5.75
N ILE A 115 1.85 -2.88 4.59
CA ILE A 115 3.26 -2.58 4.29
C ILE A 115 3.85 -1.61 5.31
N ALA A 116 3.12 -0.55 5.65
CA ALA A 116 3.58 0.44 6.62
C ALA A 116 3.80 -0.19 8.00
N VAL A 117 2.93 -1.10 8.42
CA VAL A 117 3.02 -1.79 9.72
C VAL A 117 4.14 -2.85 9.72
N HIS A 118 4.17 -3.75 8.73
CA HIS A 118 5.01 -4.95 8.79
C HIS A 118 6.39 -4.79 8.16
N ILE A 119 6.51 -3.94 7.14
CA ILE A 119 7.73 -3.86 6.32
C ILE A 119 8.53 -2.63 6.70
N ILE A 120 7.88 -1.47 6.62
CA ILE A 120 8.56 -0.21 6.89
C ILE A 120 8.73 0.01 8.40
N THR A 121 7.86 -0.63 9.21
CA THR A 121 7.81 -0.45 10.67
C THR A 121 7.66 1.03 11.01
N PHE A 122 6.74 1.71 10.32
CA PHE A 122 6.42 3.12 10.55
C PHE A 122 5.63 3.27 11.86
N THR A 123 6.25 2.93 13.00
CA THR A 123 5.70 3.21 14.33
C THR A 123 5.69 4.71 14.63
N THR A 124 6.46 5.50 13.87
CA THR A 124 6.50 6.96 13.95
C THR A 124 5.51 7.67 13.03
N PHE A 125 4.74 6.96 12.19
CA PHE A 125 3.60 7.60 11.54
C PHE A 125 2.58 7.90 12.65
N PRO A 126 2.20 9.17 12.88
CA PRO A 126 1.27 9.52 13.95
C PRO A 126 -0.06 8.76 13.85
N LEU A 127 -0.40 8.30 12.64
CA LEU A 127 -1.66 7.66 12.29
C LEU A 127 -1.74 6.16 12.65
N LEU A 128 -0.69 5.52 13.18
CA LEU A 128 -0.68 4.08 13.52
C LEU A 128 -0.29 3.78 14.98
N ASN A 129 -0.11 4.80 15.82
CA ASN A 129 0.66 4.66 17.08
C ASN A 129 -0.08 3.98 18.26
N SER A 130 -1.38 3.69 18.15
CA SER A 130 -2.12 2.80 19.09
C SER A 130 -3.58 2.63 18.65
N SER A 131 -3.79 2.37 17.37
CA SER A 131 -5.08 2.65 16.72
C SER A 131 -5.82 1.39 16.25
N ALA A 132 -7.11 1.51 15.91
CA ALA A 132 -7.95 0.37 15.53
C ALA A 132 -7.40 -0.33 14.27
N LEU A 133 -6.77 0.43 13.38
CA LEU A 133 -6.06 -0.11 12.21
C LEU A 133 -4.92 -1.04 12.60
N LEU A 134 -4.13 -0.68 13.62
CA LEU A 134 -3.06 -1.56 14.11
C LEU A 134 -3.64 -2.83 14.73
N THR A 135 -4.78 -2.76 15.43
CA THR A 135 -5.43 -3.96 15.97
C THR A 135 -6.00 -4.89 14.88
N LEU A 136 -6.49 -4.33 13.78
CA LEU A 136 -7.07 -5.11 12.67
C LEU A 136 -5.99 -5.70 11.76
N PHE A 137 -4.95 -4.93 11.46
CA PHE A 137 -3.93 -5.30 10.48
C PHE A 137 -2.59 -5.69 11.10
N GLY A 138 -2.39 -5.54 12.41
CA GLY A 138 -1.13 -5.87 13.10
C GLY A 138 -0.94 -7.36 13.37
N ASN A 139 -1.99 -8.18 13.22
CA ASN A 139 -1.83 -9.64 13.27
C ASN A 139 -1.26 -10.14 11.93
N PRO A 140 -0.07 -10.77 11.91
CA PRO A 140 0.59 -11.21 10.67
C PRO A 140 -0.24 -12.19 9.84
N ASP A 141 -0.94 -13.13 10.50
CA ASP A 141 -1.71 -14.17 9.81
C ASP A 141 -2.88 -13.56 9.04
N VAL A 142 -3.59 -12.64 9.68
CA VAL A 142 -4.73 -11.92 9.09
C VAL A 142 -4.24 -10.92 8.04
N ALA A 143 -3.13 -10.22 8.32
CA ALA A 143 -2.53 -9.25 7.40
C ALA A 143 -2.16 -9.88 6.06
N PHE A 144 -1.64 -11.11 6.04
CA PHE A 144 -1.32 -11.79 4.79
C PHE A 144 -2.53 -11.97 3.88
N TYR A 145 -3.67 -12.43 4.40
CA TYR A 145 -4.88 -12.61 3.59
C TYR A 145 -5.40 -11.29 3.03
N TRP A 146 -5.39 -10.23 3.85
CA TRP A 146 -5.76 -8.89 3.40
C TRP A 146 -4.78 -8.29 2.40
N PHE A 147 -3.50 -8.66 2.48
CA PHE A 147 -2.48 -8.23 1.54
C PHE A 147 -2.65 -8.89 0.16
N VAL A 148 -3.09 -10.15 0.13
CA VAL A 148 -3.34 -10.91 -1.12
C VAL A 148 -4.68 -10.53 -1.75
N ALA A 149 -5.67 -10.09 -0.97
CA ALA A 149 -7.01 -9.75 -1.45
C ALA A 149 -7.05 -8.87 -2.72
N PRO A 150 -6.23 -7.80 -2.86
CA PRO A 150 -6.23 -6.97 -4.07
C PRO A 150 -5.74 -7.71 -5.31
N LEU A 151 -4.86 -8.71 -5.17
CA LEU A 151 -4.44 -9.54 -6.31
C LEU A 151 -5.57 -10.44 -6.80
N ILE A 152 -6.34 -11.04 -5.90
CA ILE A 152 -7.48 -11.88 -6.33
C ILE A 152 -8.56 -11.00 -7.00
N LEU A 153 -8.74 -9.76 -6.52
CA LEU A 153 -9.62 -8.79 -7.19
C LEU A 153 -9.15 -8.50 -8.63
N ILE A 154 -7.84 -8.35 -8.87
CA ILE A 154 -7.29 -8.20 -10.23
C ILE A 154 -7.54 -9.45 -11.08
N ALA A 155 -7.42 -10.64 -10.51
CA ALA A 155 -7.61 -11.88 -11.25
C ALA A 155 -9.08 -12.11 -11.67
N ILE A 156 -10.04 -11.60 -10.89
CA ILE A 156 -11.48 -11.77 -11.13
C ILE A 156 -12.06 -10.67 -12.04
N PHE A 157 -11.57 -9.43 -11.93
CA PHE A 157 -12.17 -8.25 -12.57
C PHE A 157 -11.27 -7.55 -13.56
#